data_AF-A0A2T2TEX9-F1
#
_entry.id   AF-A0A2T2TEX9-F1
#
_cell.length_a   1.000
_cell.length_b   1.000
_cell.length_c   1.000
_cell.angle_alpha   90.00
_cell.angle_beta   90.00
_cell.angle_gamma   90.00
#
_symmetry.space_group_name_H-M   'P 1'
#
loop_
_entity.id
_entity.type
_entity.pdbx_description
1 polymer ?
#
loop_
_entity_poly.entity_id
_entity_poly.type
_entity_poly.pdbx_seq_one_letter_code
_entity_poly.pdbx_strand_id
1 'polypeptide(L)'
;EGGAAGVHCGRRLLTHLPEAGVPLLRAGSSDWVVFPRDGAYPANEAYFLYHILHFVETELSGHPELDEQKFADWLHTRRRQIAEGELVYIAHQLDVLAETP
;
A
#
# COMPACT_ATOMS: atom_id res chain seq x y z
N GLU A 1 10.86 -22.83 1.70
CA GLU A 1 11.20 -21.41 1.94
C GLU A 1 10.06 -20.53 1.47
N GLY A 2 9.09 -20.26 2.34
CA GLY A 2 7.97 -19.35 2.08
C GLY A 2 8.31 -17.98 2.68
N GLY A 3 9.27 -17.27 2.08
CA GLY A 3 9.54 -15.89 2.44
C GLY A 3 8.44 -15.00 1.88
N ALA A 4 7.96 -14.03 2.66
CA ALA A 4 6.92 -13.08 2.27
C ALA A 4 7.26 -12.42 0.91
N ALA A 5 6.70 -12.97 -0.17
CA ALA A 5 7.01 -12.55 -1.54
C ALA A 5 6.46 -11.16 -1.89
N GLY A 6 5.64 -10.57 -1.01
CA GLY A 6 4.88 -9.35 -1.27
C GLY A 6 5.73 -8.15 -1.69
N VAL A 7 6.85 -7.88 -1.00
CA VAL A 7 7.65 -6.66 -1.23
C VAL A 7 8.36 -6.60 -2.58
N HIS A 8 8.44 -7.72 -3.30
CA HIS A 8 9.08 -7.79 -4.62
C HIS A 8 8.15 -8.32 -5.71
N CYS A 9 6.94 -8.75 -5.37
CA CYS A 9 6.04 -9.44 -6.29
C CYS A 9 5.76 -8.60 -7.55
N GLY A 10 5.36 -7.33 -7.39
CA GLY A 10 5.03 -6.46 -8.51
C GLY A 10 6.23 -6.10 -9.40
N ARG A 11 7.31 -5.56 -8.81
CA ARG A 11 8.47 -5.08 -9.59
C ARG A 11 9.22 -6.18 -10.35
N ARG A 12 9.18 -7.43 -9.86
CA ARG A 12 9.84 -8.57 -10.52
C ARG A 12 9.15 -8.97 -11.81
N LEU A 13 7.90 -8.56 -12.06
CA LEU A 13 7.24 -8.78 -13.35
C LEU A 13 8.03 -8.16 -14.51
N LEU A 14 8.73 -7.05 -14.27
CA LEU A 14 9.56 -6.37 -15.28
C LEU A 14 10.72 -7.24 -15.80
N THR A 15 11.23 -8.16 -14.98
CA THR A 15 12.30 -9.09 -15.37
C THR A 15 11.74 -10.47 -15.74
N HIS A 16 10.79 -10.98 -14.96
CA HIS A 16 10.25 -12.33 -15.12
C HIS A 16 9.47 -12.54 -16.42
N LEU A 17 8.71 -11.55 -16.88
CA LEU A 17 7.91 -11.69 -18.10
C LEU A 17 8.82 -11.88 -19.33
N PRO A 18 9.83 -11.01 -19.59
CA PRO A 18 10.81 -11.26 -20.64
C PRO A 18 11.58 -12.57 -20.50
N GLU A 19 12.01 -12.94 -19.30
CA GLU A 19 12.72 -14.21 -19.04
C GLU A 19 11.87 -15.43 -19.38
N ALA A 20 10.55 -15.32 -19.23
CA ALA A 20 9.57 -16.34 -19.60
C ALA A 20 9.15 -16.29 -21.08
N GLY A 21 9.73 -15.40 -21.89
CA GLY A 21 9.38 -15.22 -23.30
C GLY A 21 8.06 -14.49 -23.54
N VAL A 22 7.53 -13.80 -22.52
CA VAL A 22 6.31 -12.99 -22.62
C VAL A 22 6.69 -11.54 -22.94
N PRO A 23 6.31 -10.98 -24.10
CA PRO A 23 6.62 -9.60 -24.45
C PRO A 23 6.04 -8.60 -23.45
N LEU A 24 6.92 -7.80 -22.85
CA LEU A 24 6.55 -6.63 -22.05
C LEU A 24 6.26 -5.46 -23.00
N LEU A 25 5.00 -5.07 -23.14
CA LEU A 25 4.58 -4.02 -24.06
C LEU A 25 4.80 -2.63 -23.46
N ARG A 26 4.41 -2.43 -22.20
CA ARG A 26 4.52 -1.15 -21.47
C ARG A 26 4.69 -1.39 -19.98
N ALA A 27 5.36 -0.46 -19.32
CA ALA A 27 5.36 -0.33 -17.88
C ALA A 27 5.37 1.16 -17.49
N GLY A 28 4.77 1.49 -16.34
CA GLY A 28 4.70 2.87 -15.86
C GLY A 28 4.33 2.93 -14.37
N SER A 29 4.42 4.13 -13.80
CA SER A 29 3.92 4.36 -12.44
C SER A 29 2.39 4.44 -12.44
N SER A 30 1.80 3.91 -11.38
CA SER A 30 0.39 4.07 -11.03
C SER A 30 0.26 4.70 -9.65
N ASP A 31 1.22 5.57 -9.30
CA ASP A 31 1.30 6.23 -8.00
C ASP A 31 0.11 7.17 -7.78
N TRP A 32 -0.37 7.22 -6.54
CA TRP A 32 -1.43 8.14 -6.15
C TRP A 32 -1.23 8.65 -4.73
N VAL A 33 -1.79 9.83 -4.47
CA VAL A 33 -1.73 10.52 -3.19
C VAL A 33 -3.14 10.76 -2.68
N VAL A 34 -3.41 10.33 -1.46
CA VAL A 34 -4.60 10.71 -0.70
C VAL A 34 -4.19 11.76 0.31
N PHE A 35 -4.81 12.94 0.22
CA PHE A 35 -4.56 14.03 1.14
C PHE A 35 -5.85 14.83 1.38
N PRO A 36 -6.00 15.40 2.59
CA PRO A 36 -7.13 16.25 2.92
C PRO A 36 -7.05 17.60 2.19
N ARG A 37 -8.20 18.18 1.89
CA ARG A 37 -8.38 19.55 1.38
C ARG A 37 -9.25 20.30 2.38
N ASP A 38 -8.78 21.45 2.86
CA ASP A 38 -9.48 22.29 3.84
C ASP A 38 -9.90 21.51 5.12
N GLY A 39 -9.03 20.61 5.59
CA GLY A 39 -9.26 19.81 6.80
C GLY A 39 -10.21 18.62 6.64
N ALA A 40 -10.61 18.27 5.40
CA ALA A 40 -11.47 17.13 5.13
C ALA A 40 -11.02 16.36 3.88
N TYR A 41 -11.41 15.09 3.77
CA TYR A 41 -11.23 14.34 2.54
C TYR A 41 -12.40 14.63 1.58
N PRO A 42 -12.16 14.89 0.29
CA PRO A 42 -13.20 15.37 -0.62
C PRO A 42 -14.38 14.40 -0.83
N ALA A 43 -14.14 13.10 -0.69
CA ALA A 43 -15.12 12.04 -0.86
C ALA A 43 -14.90 10.93 0.19
N ASN A 44 -14.81 9.67 -0.25
CA ASN A 44 -14.69 8.51 0.63
C ASN A 44 -13.23 8.15 0.96
N GLU A 45 -12.26 9.05 0.74
CA GLU A 45 -10.86 8.73 0.98
C GLU A 45 -10.57 8.49 2.47
N ALA A 46 -11.30 9.13 3.39
CA ALA A 46 -11.22 8.82 4.83
C ALA A 46 -11.54 7.34 5.11
N TYR A 47 -12.62 6.83 4.51
CA TYR A 47 -13.02 5.42 4.61
C TYR A 47 -11.94 4.51 4.04
N PHE A 48 -11.38 4.87 2.89
CA PHE A 48 -10.25 4.16 2.28
C PHE A 48 -9.02 4.09 3.22
N LEU A 49 -8.64 5.21 3.85
CA LEU A 49 -7.51 5.24 4.78
C LEU A 49 -7.74 4.38 6.02
N TYR A 50 -8.98 4.33 6.54
CA TYR A 50 -9.32 3.44 7.64
C TYR A 50 -9.16 1.96 7.26
N HIS A 51 -9.47 1.59 6.02
CA HIS A 51 -9.22 0.25 5.49
C HIS A 51 -7.74 -0.08 5.38
N ILE A 52 -6.90 0.86 4.92
CA ILE A 52 -5.45 0.68 4.93
C ILE A 52 -4.93 0.43 6.34
N LEU A 53 -5.36 1.23 7.33
CA LEU A 53 -4.95 1.01 8.72
C LEU A 53 -5.48 -0.31 9.29
N HIS A 54 -6.70 -0.70 8.94
CA HIS A 54 -7.27 -1.99 9.35
C HIS A 54 -6.45 -3.16 8.78
N PHE A 55 -6.06 -3.10 7.50
CA PHE A 55 -5.19 -4.09 6.89
C PHE A 55 -3.84 -4.19 7.63
N VAL A 56 -3.18 -3.05 7.90
CA VAL A 56 -1.92 -3.02 8.65
C VAL A 56 -2.09 -3.63 10.06
N GLU A 57 -3.16 -3.28 10.77
CA GLU A 57 -3.50 -3.84 12.07
C GLU A 57 -3.69 -5.37 12.01
N THR A 58 -4.48 -5.87 11.07
CA THR A 58 -4.74 -7.31 10.91
C THR A 58 -3.47 -8.10 10.61
N GLU A 59 -2.60 -7.60 9.72
CA GLU A 59 -1.39 -8.34 9.31
C GLU A 59 -0.27 -8.30 10.36
N LEU A 60 -0.20 -7.25 11.18
CA LEU A 60 0.94 -7.01 12.08
C LEU A 60 0.62 -7.24 13.57
N SER A 61 -0.64 -7.47 13.93
CA SER A 61 -1.01 -7.77 15.32
C SER A 61 -0.33 -9.05 15.81
N GLY A 62 0.34 -8.98 16.97
CA GLY A 62 1.08 -10.12 17.54
C GLY A 62 2.38 -10.46 16.80
N HIS A 63 2.84 -9.62 15.87
CA HIS A 63 4.10 -9.85 15.17
C HIS A 63 5.28 -9.78 16.16
N PRO A 64 6.15 -10.81 16.23
CA PRO A 64 7.14 -10.96 17.30
C PRO A 64 8.23 -9.89 17.32
N GLU A 65 8.45 -9.21 16.19
CA GLU A 65 9.43 -8.13 16.05
C GLU A 65 8.87 -6.73 16.37
N LEU A 66 7.56 -6.61 16.61
CA LEU A 66 6.90 -5.34 16.92
C LEU A 66 6.60 -5.23 18.41
N ASP A 67 6.89 -4.05 18.95
CA ASP A 67 6.41 -3.66 20.28
C ASP A 67 4.91 -3.36 20.21
N GLU A 68 4.12 -4.15 20.93
CA GLU A 68 2.65 -4.10 20.90
C GLU A 68 2.10 -2.72 21.29
N GLN A 69 2.66 -2.11 22.34
CA GLN A 69 2.19 -0.81 22.82
C GLN A 69 2.51 0.30 21.82
N LYS A 70 3.75 0.33 21.29
CA LYS A 70 4.13 1.31 20.25
C LYS A 70 3.30 1.15 18.99
N PHE A 71 2.96 -0.09 18.61
CA PHE A 71 2.11 -0.34 17.46
C PHE A 71 0.68 0.16 17.69
N ALA A 72 0.11 -0.09 18.87
CA ALA A 72 -1.20 0.42 19.25
C ALA A 72 -1.24 1.96 19.28
N ASP A 73 -0.22 2.60 19.87
CA ASP A 73 -0.09 4.06 19.91
C ASP A 73 0.03 4.67 18.50
N TRP A 74 0.76 4.00 17.62
CA TRP A 74 0.87 4.38 16.22
C TRP A 74 -0.48 4.30 15.50
N LEU A 75 -1.21 3.18 15.64
CA LEU A 75 -2.56 3.02 15.07
C LEU A 75 -3.52 4.09 15.59
N HIS A 76 -3.54 4.34 16.90
CA HIS A 76 -4.37 5.37 17.51
C HIS A 76 -4.07 6.75 16.95
N THR A 77 -2.78 7.10 16.84
CA THR A 77 -2.34 8.37 16.26
C THR A 77 -2.81 8.52 14.82
N ARG A 78 -2.64 7.48 13.98
CA ARG A 78 -3.05 7.54 12.57
C ARG A 78 -4.57 7.65 12.42
N ARG A 79 -5.36 6.93 13.23
CA ARG A 79 -6.83 7.02 13.22
C ARG A 79 -7.31 8.41 13.62
N ARG A 80 -6.69 9.03 14.64
CA ARG A 80 -6.96 10.43 15.02
C ARG A 80 -6.67 11.40 13.86
N GLN A 81 -5.52 11.26 13.21
CA GLN A 81 -5.16 12.11 12.07
C GLN A 81 -6.10 11.94 10.86
N ILE A 82 -6.71 10.77 10.66
CA ILE A 82 -7.77 10.62 9.65
C ILE A 82 -9.01 11.39 10.10
N ALA A 83 -9.44 11.22 11.35
CA ALA A 83 -10.63 11.91 11.88
C ALA A 83 -10.49 13.44 11.84
N GLU A 84 -9.28 13.97 12.07
CA GLU A 84 -8.97 15.40 12.04
C GLU A 84 -8.59 15.92 10.64
N GLY A 85 -8.54 15.06 9.63
CA GLY A 85 -8.21 15.48 8.26
C GLY A 85 -6.77 15.98 8.13
N GLU A 86 -5.82 15.27 8.73
CA GLU A 86 -4.39 15.61 8.74
C GLU A 86 -3.50 14.56 8.06
N LEU A 87 -3.98 13.32 7.90
CA LEU A 87 -3.18 12.22 7.35
C LEU A 87 -2.99 12.35 5.83
N VAL A 88 -1.74 12.41 5.38
CA VAL A 88 -1.37 12.24 3.97
C VAL A 88 -0.86 10.81 3.76
N TYR A 89 -1.34 10.15 2.72
CA TYR A 89 -0.93 8.82 2.33
C TYR A 89 -0.48 8.82 0.86
N ILE A 90 0.66 8.19 0.59
CA ILE A 90 1.23 8.02 -0.75
C ILE A 90 1.36 6.52 -1.00
N ALA A 91 0.78 6.05 -2.09
CA ALA A 91 1.03 4.71 -2.61
C ALA A 91 1.93 4.81 -3.84
N HIS A 92 3.02 4.04 -3.82
CA HIS A 92 3.85 3.79 -4.98
C HIS A 92 3.46 2.47 -5.61
N GLN A 93 3.08 2.49 -6.88
CA GLN A 93 2.56 1.34 -7.60
C GLN A 93 3.10 1.30 -9.02
N LEU A 94 3.09 0.10 -9.59
CA LEU A 94 3.56 -0.17 -10.93
C LEU A 94 2.40 -0.72 -11.76
N ASP A 95 2.21 -0.17 -12.95
CA ASP A 95 1.33 -0.72 -13.98
C ASP A 95 2.18 -1.41 -15.06
N VAL A 96 1.74 -2.60 -15.48
CA VAL A 96 2.48 -3.49 -16.38
C VAL A 96 1.52 -4.08 -17.40
N LEU A 97 1.79 -3.83 -18.68
CA LEU A 97 1.07 -4.41 -19.81
C LEU A 97 1.98 -5.40 -20.55
N ALA A 98 1.51 -6.63 -20.69
CA ALA A 98 2.21 -7.70 -21.39
C ALA A 98 1.26 -8.46 -22.32
N GLU A 99 1.81 -9.07 -23.34
CA GLU A 99 1.07 -9.86 -24.33
C GLU A 99 1.32 -11.35 -24.10
N THR A 100 0.27 -12.09 -23.77
CA THR A 100 0.36 -13.56 -23.73
C THR A 100 0.26 -14.11 -25.16
N PRO A 101 0.91 -15.27 -25.45
CA PRO A 101 0.79 -15.93 -26.75
C PRO A 101 -0.65 -16.22 -27.18
#